data_AF-A0A1H8JEF8-F1
#
_entry.id   AF-A0A1H8JEF8-F1
#
_cell.length_a   1.000
_cell.length_b   1.000
_cell.length_c   1.000
_cell.angle_alpha   90.00
_cell.angle_beta   90.00
_cell.angle_gamma   90.00
#
_symmetry.space_group_name_H-M   'P 1'
#
loop_
_entity.id
_entity.type
_entity.pdbx_description
1 polymer ?
#
loop_
_entity_poly.entity_id
_entity_poly.type
_entity_poly.pdbx_seq_one_letter_code
_entity_poly.pdbx_strand_id
1 'polypeptide(L)'
;MDEIIYDLLLKSPLGFALLGTLRFRVVFDEPAAGRGIGDVAALLTATLERPFITMNAQDLEGSIAVQFLTGPRPLPGAGRIFSFDMTPLPLNALLSAGDATRQLFLQFSFLDATHIGGGMLWQPGSPQQMKFSLLGTQRPFGMPADVSQ
;
A
#
# COMPACT_ATOMS: atom_id res chain seq x y z
N MET A 1 6.11 -3.07 15.85
CA MET A 1 4.86 -3.15 15.07
C MET A 1 5.09 -2.23 13.89
N ASP A 2 5.41 -2.83 12.74
CA ASP A 2 6.41 -2.27 11.84
C ASP A 2 5.74 -1.46 10.73
N GLU A 3 5.78 -0.13 10.86
CA GLU A 3 5.33 0.78 9.81
C GLU A 3 6.30 0.73 8.63
N ILE A 4 5.75 0.58 7.42
CA ILE A 4 6.52 0.62 6.18
C ILE A 4 6.41 2.05 5.63
N ILE A 5 7.57 2.63 5.29
CA ILE A 5 7.69 4.02 4.84
C ILE A 5 8.30 4.04 3.44
N TYR A 6 7.63 4.70 2.50
CA TYR A 6 8.12 4.96 1.15
C TYR A 6 8.25 6.46 0.91
N ASP A 7 9.41 6.87 0.39
CA ASP A 7 9.59 8.18 -0.24
C ASP A 7 9.00 8.13 -1.65
N LEU A 8 8.10 9.06 -1.97
CA LEU A 8 7.32 9.07 -3.21
C LEU A 8 7.84 10.12 -4.17
N LEU A 9 7.94 9.73 -5.44
CA LEU A 9 8.03 10.60 -6.60
C LEU A 9 6.72 10.52 -7.40
N LEU A 10 6.02 11.64 -7.50
CA LEU A 10 4.75 11.77 -8.19
C LEU A 10 4.93 12.60 -9.45
N LYS A 11 4.71 12.02 -10.63
CA LYS A 11 4.85 12.70 -11.91
C LYS A 11 3.49 12.92 -12.55
N SER A 12 3.14 14.18 -12.81
CA SER A 12 1.93 14.52 -13.56
C SER A 12 2.17 14.40 -15.07
N PRO A 13 1.11 14.15 -15.87
CA PRO A 13 1.18 14.25 -17.33
C PRO A 13 1.60 15.63 -17.84
N LEU A 14 1.41 16.68 -17.02
CA LEU A 14 1.74 18.07 -17.34
C LEU A 14 3.23 18.40 -17.09
N GLY A 15 4.03 17.43 -16.67
CA GLY A 15 5.47 17.60 -16.45
C GLY A 15 5.89 17.98 -15.04
N PHE A 16 4.93 18.25 -14.12
CA PHE A 16 5.25 18.50 -12.72
C PHE A 16 5.68 17.22 -12.00
N ALA A 17 6.71 17.33 -11.17
CA ALA A 17 7.15 16.30 -10.24
C ALA A 17 6.95 16.80 -8.79
N LEU A 18 6.25 16.02 -7.98
CA LEU A 18 6.04 16.28 -6.56
C LEU A 18 6.71 15.18 -5.74
N LEU A 19 7.22 15.57 -4.57
CA LEU A 19 7.79 14.64 -3.60
C LEU A 19 6.82 14.46 -2.43
N GLY A 20 6.79 13.25 -1.89
CA GLY A 20 5.96 12.93 -0.75
C GLY A 20 6.45 11.74 0.03
N THR A 21 5.66 11.33 1.02
CA THR A 21 5.92 10.15 1.83
C THR A 21 4.62 9.38 2.01
N LEU A 22 4.67 8.07 1.81
CA LEU A 22 3.63 7.13 2.16
C LEU A 22 4.09 6.34 3.39
N ARG A 23 3.22 6.27 4.40
CA ARG A 23 3.42 5.43 5.58
C ARG A 23 2.23 4.50 5.68
N PHE A 24 2.44 3.20 5.78
CA PHE A 24 1.34 2.27 6.00
C PHE A 24 1.74 1.11 6.87
N ARG A 25 0.74 0.45 7.43
CA ARG A 25 0.82 -0.82 8.11
C ARG A 25 -0.27 -1.74 7.58
N VAL A 26 0.05 -3.02 7.52
CA VAL A 26 -0.94 -4.05 7.22
C VAL A 26 -1.59 -4.46 8.54
N VAL A 27 -2.93 -4.39 8.59
CA VAL A 27 -3.71 -4.86 9.72
C VAL A 27 -3.97 -6.34 9.52
N PHE A 28 -3.30 -7.15 10.32
CA PHE A 28 -3.58 -8.57 10.39
C PHE A 28 -4.72 -8.77 11.38
N ASP A 29 -5.92 -9.02 10.88
CA ASP A 29 -6.94 -9.65 11.70
C ASP A 29 -6.44 -11.06 12.01
N GLU A 30 -6.13 -11.33 13.29
CA GLU A 30 -5.94 -12.71 13.71
C GLU A 30 -7.22 -13.46 13.34
N PRO A 31 -7.15 -14.55 12.54
CA PRO A 31 -8.33 -15.33 12.28
C PRO A 31 -8.82 -15.82 13.64
N ALA A 32 -10.05 -15.41 14.02
CA ALA A 32 -10.69 -15.85 15.25
C ALA A 32 -10.43 -17.34 15.44
N ALA A 33 -9.69 -17.67 16.50
CA ALA A 33 -9.33 -19.04 16.86
C ALA A 33 -10.63 -19.86 17.03
N GLY A 34 -11.05 -20.48 15.94
CA GLY A 34 -12.34 -21.15 15.82
C GLY A 34 -12.43 -22.14 14.66
N ARG A 35 -11.32 -22.41 13.95
CA ARG A 35 -11.22 -23.63 13.13
C ARG A 35 -10.55 -24.69 13.99
N GLY A 36 -11.38 -25.58 14.51
CA GLY A 36 -10.96 -26.69 15.35
C GLY A 36 -9.81 -27.47 14.72
N ILE A 37 -9.02 -28.08 15.60
CA ILE A 37 -8.09 -29.16 15.29
C ILE A 37 -8.94 -30.28 14.66
N GLY A 38 -9.11 -30.24 13.35
CA GLY A 38 -10.16 -30.95 12.63
C GLY A 38 -9.62 -31.48 11.32
N ASP A 39 -9.04 -32.67 11.43
CA ASP A 39 -8.80 -33.64 10.38
C ASP A 39 -7.83 -33.26 9.25
N VAL A 40 -6.58 -33.74 9.39
CA VAL A 40 -5.53 -33.67 8.36
C VAL A 40 -6.00 -34.33 7.05
N ALA A 41 -6.91 -35.31 7.10
CA ALA A 41 -7.48 -35.91 5.91
C ALA A 41 -8.42 -34.94 5.16
N ALA A 42 -9.24 -34.16 5.87
CA ALA A 42 -10.10 -33.15 5.26
C ALA A 42 -9.30 -32.02 4.61
N LEU A 43 -8.16 -31.64 5.21
CA LEU A 43 -7.20 -30.70 4.63
C LEU A 43 -6.56 -31.28 3.35
N LEU A 44 -6.17 -32.56 3.36
CA LEU A 44 -5.58 -33.22 2.19
C LEU A 44 -6.57 -33.37 1.03
N THR A 45 -7.84 -33.71 1.32
CA THR A 45 -8.90 -33.81 0.31
C THR A 45 -9.25 -32.44 -0.28
N ALA A 46 -9.31 -31.39 0.54
CA ALA A 46 -9.51 -30.03 0.06
C ALA A 46 -8.35 -29.51 -0.83
N THR A 47 -7.14 -30.03 -0.62
CA THR A 47 -5.93 -29.65 -1.38
C THR A 47 -5.88 -30.35 -2.75
N LEU A 48 -6.46 -31.55 -2.88
CA LEU A 48 -6.43 -32.35 -4.11
C LEU A 48 -7.48 -31.92 -5.15
N GLU A 49 -8.57 -31.25 -4.75
CA GLU A 49 -9.67 -30.88 -5.65
C GLU A 49 -9.59 -29.47 -6.25
N ARG A 50 -8.57 -28.68 -5.88
CA ARG A 50 -8.62 -27.22 -6.08
C ARG A 50 -7.27 -26.65 -6.56
N PRO A 51 -7.03 -26.54 -7.89
CA PRO A 51 -5.93 -25.74 -8.41
C PRO A 51 -6.31 -24.25 -8.37
N PHE A 52 -6.72 -23.74 -7.20
CA PHE A 52 -7.09 -22.34 -7.06
C PHE A 52 -5.91 -21.55 -6.51
N ILE A 53 -5.59 -20.46 -7.20
CA ILE A 53 -4.70 -19.42 -6.70
C ILE A 53 -5.50 -18.65 -5.63
N THR A 54 -5.18 -18.85 -4.35
CA THR A 54 -5.86 -18.15 -3.23
C THR A 54 -5.39 -16.70 -3.18
N MET A 55 -6.29 -15.75 -3.47
CA MET A 55 -6.07 -14.32 -3.27
C MET A 55 -6.49 -13.93 -1.86
N ASN A 56 -5.55 -13.42 -1.08
CA ASN A 56 -5.82 -12.83 0.22
C ASN A 56 -5.99 -11.31 0.08
N ALA A 57 -6.95 -10.76 0.81
CA ALA A 57 -7.11 -9.33 0.97
C ALA A 57 -6.92 -9.00 2.46
N GLN A 58 -6.00 -8.09 2.76
CA GLN A 58 -5.75 -7.62 4.12
C GLN A 58 -6.03 -6.12 4.17
N ASP A 59 -6.53 -5.66 5.32
CA ASP A 59 -6.78 -4.25 5.51
C ASP A 59 -5.46 -3.49 5.69
N LEU A 60 -5.43 -2.28 5.14
CA LEU A 60 -4.27 -1.41 5.09
C LEU A 60 -4.66 -0.10 5.76
N GLU A 61 -3.86 0.34 6.72
CA GLU A 61 -4.01 1.66 7.34
C GLU A 61 -2.74 2.45 7.13
N GLY A 62 -2.87 3.74 6.86
CA GLY A 62 -1.71 4.57 6.60
C GLY A 62 -1.99 6.05 6.55
N SER A 63 -0.96 6.78 6.13
CA SER A 63 -1.06 8.19 5.82
C SER A 63 -0.17 8.56 4.66
N ILE A 64 -0.59 9.56 3.90
CA ILE A 64 0.18 10.12 2.80
C ILE A 64 0.42 11.61 3.05
N ALA A 65 1.65 12.04 2.83
CA ALA A 65 2.05 13.44 2.94
C ALA A 65 2.68 13.88 1.62
N VAL A 66 2.10 14.88 0.97
CA VAL A 66 2.63 15.52 -0.24
C VAL A 66 2.41 17.01 -0.04
N GLN A 67 3.45 17.77 0.31
CA GLN A 67 3.31 19.15 0.81
C GLN A 67 2.42 20.04 -0.08
N PHE A 68 2.57 19.94 -1.40
CA PHE A 68 1.80 20.74 -2.36
C PHE A 68 0.34 20.30 -2.55
N LEU A 69 -0.04 19.12 -2.06
CA LEU A 69 -1.42 18.59 -2.15
C LEU A 69 -2.09 18.51 -0.78
N THR A 70 -1.44 17.87 0.18
CA THR A 70 -1.98 17.60 1.52
C THR A 70 -1.81 18.78 2.48
N GLY A 71 -0.88 19.70 2.17
CA GLY A 71 -0.46 20.74 3.08
C GLY A 71 0.39 20.18 4.24
N PRO A 72 0.45 20.87 5.39
CA PRO A 72 1.39 20.58 6.47
C PRO A 72 1.05 19.31 7.27
N ARG A 73 -0.14 18.73 7.05
CA ARG A 73 -0.60 17.54 7.78
C ARG A 73 -0.72 16.35 6.82
N PRO A 74 -0.17 15.18 7.17
CA PRO A 74 -0.45 13.95 6.44
C PRO A 74 -1.96 13.67 6.40
N LEU A 75 -2.45 13.19 5.27
CA LEU A 75 -3.81 12.70 5.14
C LEU A 75 -3.86 11.24 5.59
N PRO A 76 -4.63 10.90 6.64
CA PRO A 76 -4.86 9.51 7.01
C PRO A 76 -5.67 8.82 5.91
N GLY A 77 -5.42 7.54 5.74
CA GLY A 77 -6.11 6.71 4.76
C GLY A 77 -6.24 5.26 5.21
N ALA A 78 -7.23 4.61 4.63
CA ALA A 78 -7.50 3.20 4.80
C ALA A 78 -7.66 2.55 3.42
N GLY A 79 -7.39 1.26 3.35
CA GLY A 79 -7.23 0.57 2.08
C GLY A 79 -7.18 -0.93 2.23
N ARG A 80 -6.78 -1.58 1.14
CA ARG A 80 -6.57 -3.03 1.10
C ARG A 80 -5.33 -3.37 0.32
N ILE A 81 -4.66 -4.43 0.75
CA ILE A 81 -3.55 -5.04 0.04
C ILE A 81 -3.95 -6.44 -0.41
N PHE A 82 -3.60 -6.78 -1.65
CA PHE A 82 -3.92 -8.06 -2.28
C PHE A 82 -2.65 -8.87 -2.50
N SER A 83 -2.65 -10.12 -2.04
CA SER A 83 -1.53 -11.04 -2.19
C SER A 83 -2.01 -12.44 -2.60
N PHE A 84 -1.12 -13.22 -3.21
CA PHE A 84 -1.34 -14.64 -3.44
C PHE A 84 -0.40 -15.46 -2.55
N ASP A 85 -0.87 -16.58 -2.01
CA ASP A 85 -0.05 -17.46 -1.14
C ASP A 85 1.23 -17.96 -1.82
N MET A 86 1.25 -17.99 -3.14
CA MET A 86 2.33 -18.50 -3.98
C MET A 86 3.30 -17.41 -4.49
N THR A 87 3.14 -16.16 -4.05
CA THR A 87 4.02 -15.03 -4.43
C THR A 87 4.65 -14.39 -3.19
N PRO A 88 5.97 -14.11 -3.21
CA PRO A 88 6.67 -13.54 -2.05
C PRO A 88 6.34 -12.06 -1.78
N LEU A 89 5.81 -11.34 -2.78
CA LEU A 89 5.42 -9.94 -2.66
C LEU A 89 3.92 -9.77 -2.93
N PRO A 90 3.24 -8.86 -2.22
CA PRO A 90 1.88 -8.51 -2.56
C PRO A 90 1.80 -7.96 -3.98
N LEU A 91 0.66 -8.17 -4.63
CA LEU A 91 0.49 -7.86 -6.04
C LEU A 91 0.09 -6.41 -6.26
N ASN A 92 -0.83 -5.93 -5.42
CA ASN A 92 -1.35 -4.57 -5.50
C ASN A 92 -1.89 -4.11 -4.14
N ALA A 93 -1.86 -2.81 -3.93
CA ALA A 93 -2.49 -2.15 -2.81
C ALA A 93 -3.31 -0.96 -3.30
N LEU A 94 -4.48 -0.79 -2.70
CA LEU A 94 -5.38 0.33 -2.89
C LEU A 94 -5.47 1.09 -1.57
N LEU A 95 -5.29 2.40 -1.60
CA LEU A 95 -5.43 3.27 -0.43
C LEU A 95 -6.31 4.45 -0.80
N SER A 96 -7.35 4.70 -0.01
CA SER A 96 -8.10 5.95 -0.06
C SER A 96 -7.72 6.77 1.16
N ALA A 97 -7.25 7.99 0.94
CA ALA A 97 -6.85 8.91 2.00
C ALA A 97 -7.56 10.25 1.79
N GLY A 98 -8.07 10.86 2.87
CA GLY A 98 -8.71 12.15 2.71
C GLY A 98 -9.79 12.52 3.71
N ASP A 99 -10.33 13.70 3.48
CA ASP A 99 -11.52 14.27 4.12
C ASP A 99 -12.49 14.82 3.06
N ALA A 100 -13.59 15.44 3.48
CA ALA A 100 -14.60 15.99 2.57
C ALA A 100 -14.05 17.04 1.58
N THR A 101 -12.89 17.65 1.85
CA THR A 101 -12.29 18.71 1.03
C THR A 101 -11.07 18.23 0.23
N ARG A 102 -10.47 17.11 0.62
CA ARG A 102 -9.20 16.61 0.11
C ARG A 102 -9.32 15.11 -0.04
N GLN A 103 -9.63 14.62 -1.23
CA GLN A 103 -9.70 13.19 -1.51
C GLN A 103 -8.53 12.74 -2.37
N LEU A 104 -7.95 11.61 -1.99
CA LEU A 104 -6.82 11.00 -2.65
C LEU A 104 -7.06 9.50 -2.78
N PHE A 105 -6.83 8.97 -3.97
CA PHE A 105 -6.84 7.54 -4.24
C PHE A 105 -5.47 7.11 -4.76
N LEU A 106 -4.90 6.11 -4.11
CA LEU A 106 -3.62 5.51 -4.45
C LEU A 106 -3.85 4.09 -4.91
N GLN A 107 -3.19 3.71 -6.00
CA GLN A 107 -3.08 2.33 -6.42
C GLN A 107 -1.62 2.06 -6.74
N PHE A 108 -1.02 1.06 -6.12
CA PHE A 108 0.38 0.71 -6.35
C PHE A 108 0.62 -0.78 -6.29
N SER A 109 1.65 -1.22 -6.99
CA SER A 109 2.17 -2.58 -7.01
C SER A 109 3.61 -2.58 -6.55
N PHE A 110 4.05 -3.71 -6.01
CA PHE A 110 5.42 -3.91 -5.56
C PHE A 110 6.25 -4.32 -6.78
N LEU A 111 7.23 -3.48 -7.16
CA LEU A 111 8.13 -3.76 -8.27
C LEU A 111 9.26 -4.71 -7.82
N ASP A 112 9.72 -4.50 -6.59
CA ASP A 112 10.63 -5.36 -5.85
C ASP A 112 10.40 -5.17 -4.34
N ALA A 113 11.30 -5.69 -3.50
CA ALA A 113 11.19 -5.59 -2.04
C ALA A 113 11.23 -4.15 -1.50
N THR A 114 11.83 -3.22 -2.24
CA THR A 114 12.10 -1.84 -1.84
C THR A 114 11.43 -0.79 -2.71
N HIS A 115 10.84 -1.17 -3.85
CA HIS A 115 10.24 -0.23 -4.78
C HIS A 115 8.77 -0.54 -5.04
N ILE A 116 7.96 0.52 -5.11
CA ILE A 116 6.56 0.46 -5.53
C ILE A 116 6.34 1.35 -6.75
N GLY A 117 5.43 0.95 -7.62
CA GLY A 117 5.04 1.71 -8.80
C GLY A 117 3.52 1.72 -8.95
N GLY A 118 2.95 2.81 -9.44
CA GLY A 118 1.50 2.90 -9.58
C GLY A 118 0.97 4.26 -10.01
N GLY A 119 -0.21 4.59 -9.52
CA GLY A 119 -0.92 5.82 -9.82
C GLY A 119 -1.55 6.44 -8.58
N MET A 120 -1.70 7.76 -8.63
CA MET A 120 -2.40 8.55 -7.65
C MET A 120 -3.41 9.46 -8.34
N LEU A 121 -4.63 9.49 -7.82
CA LEU A 121 -5.67 10.43 -8.19
C LEU A 121 -5.88 11.40 -7.03
N TRP A 122 -5.83 12.68 -7.32
CA TRP A 122 -6.09 13.75 -6.37
C TRP A 122 -7.34 14.51 -6.79
N GLN A 123 -8.28 14.65 -5.86
CA GLN A 123 -9.58 15.28 -6.05
C GLN A 123 -9.81 16.30 -4.93
N PRO A 124 -9.43 17.57 -5.13
CA PRO A 124 -9.60 18.62 -4.13
C PRO A 124 -11.02 19.20 -4.20
N GLY A 125 -12.01 18.51 -3.65
CA GLY A 125 -13.40 18.99 -3.44
C GLY A 125 -14.12 19.57 -4.67
N SER A 126 -13.55 19.42 -5.87
CA SER A 126 -13.90 20.09 -7.11
C SER A 126 -13.84 19.07 -8.26
N PRO A 127 -14.52 19.32 -9.39
CA PRO A 127 -14.61 18.33 -10.47
C PRO A 127 -13.29 18.09 -11.21
N GLN A 128 -12.24 18.88 -10.96
CA GLN A 128 -10.94 18.70 -11.59
C GLN A 128 -10.12 17.67 -10.84
N GLN A 129 -9.87 16.53 -11.49
CA GLN A 129 -9.03 15.46 -10.97
C GLN A 129 -7.60 15.62 -11.49
N MET A 130 -6.62 15.61 -10.60
CA MET A 130 -5.22 15.54 -10.97
C MET A 130 -4.75 14.09 -10.91
N LYS A 131 -4.03 13.65 -11.93
CA LYS A 131 -3.49 12.30 -12.04
C LYS A 131 -1.97 12.35 -11.94
N PHE A 132 -1.39 11.43 -11.21
CA PHE A 132 0.05 11.28 -11.08
C PHE A 132 0.44 9.82 -11.28
N SER A 133 1.51 9.58 -12.02
CA SER A 133 2.26 8.34 -11.92
C SER A 133 3.06 8.37 -10.63
N LEU A 134 3.05 7.25 -9.91
CA LEU A 134 3.73 7.10 -8.63
C LEU A 134 4.90 6.14 -8.79
N LEU A 135 6.05 6.55 -8.24
CA LEU A 135 7.17 5.67 -7.93
C LEU A 135 7.51 5.90 -6.46
N GLY A 136 7.71 4.83 -5.69
CA GLY A 136 8.10 4.91 -4.30
C GLY A 136 9.33 4.07 -4.02
N THR A 137 10.23 4.60 -3.19
CA THR A 137 11.41 3.90 -2.69
C THR A 137 11.30 3.75 -1.18
N GLN A 138 11.45 2.53 -0.68
CA GLN A 138 11.34 2.23 0.74
C GLN A 138 12.49 2.92 1.46
N ARG A 139 12.16 3.64 2.52
CA ARG A 139 13.17 4.22 3.39
C ARG A 139 13.84 3.09 4.17
N PRO A 140 15.19 3.02 4.21
CA PRO A 140 15.88 2.02 5.02
C PRO A 140 15.42 2.14 6.48
N PHE A 141 15.15 1.01 7.12
CA PHE A 141 14.96 0.96 8.56
C PHE A 141 16.29 1.31 9.23
N GLY A 142 16.43 2.58 9.65
CA GLY A 142 17.46 3.06 10.56
C GLY A 142 18.91 2.60 10.28
N MET A 143 19.61 3.31 9.40
CA MET A 143 20.99 3.75 9.67
C MET A 143 21.15 5.15 9.05
N PRO A 144 21.71 6.14 9.77
CA PRO A 144 22.20 7.34 9.12
C PRO A 144 23.26 6.89 8.10
N ALA A 145 23.22 7.46 6.90
CA ALA A 145 24.31 7.32 5.96
C ALA A 145 25.60 7.68 6.71
N ASP A 146 26.52 6.72 6.79
CA ASP A 146 27.86 6.95 7.31
C ASP A 146 28.49 8.00 6.38
N VAL A 147 28.48 9.26 6.83
CA VAL A 147 29.22 10.33 6.18
C VAL A 147 30.66 10.19 6.67
N SER A 148 31.36 9.20 6.12
CA SER A 148 32.81 9.16 6.22
C SER A 148 33.38 10.24 5.28
N GLN A 149 34.00 11.24 5.93
CA GLN A 149 34.79 12.32 5.34
C GLN A 149 35.93 11.80 4.44
#